data_AF-A0AA35YPV7-F1
#
_entry.id   AF-A0AA35YPV7-F1
#
_cell.length_a   1.000
_cell.length_b   1.000
_cell.length_c   1.000
_cell.angle_alpha   90.00
_cell.angle_beta   90.00
_cell.angle_gamma   90.00
#
_symmetry.space_group_name_H-M   'P 1'
#
loop_
_entity.id
_entity.type
_entity.pdbx_description
1 polymer ?
#
loop_
_entity_poly.entity_id
_entity_poly.type
_entity_poly.pdbx_seq_one_letter_code
_entity_poly.pdbx_strand_id
1 'polypeptide(L)'
;MPKLSGISMFLVVAILMVKVHVGTAVDCDIMKLLPCYPFIKDPTLPAPSPDSDCCNNLRMEEPCLCDFAKNPVLGPYLNNPSVKKVADACSVAIPDPKTCH
;
A
#
# COMPACT_ATOMS: atom_id res chain seq x y z
N MET A 1 22.39 36.38 20.20
CA MET A 1 21.19 35.86 19.52
C MET A 1 21.48 35.81 18.02
N PRO A 2 22.03 34.71 17.49
CA PRO A 2 22.27 34.61 16.06
C PRO A 2 20.92 34.48 15.34
N LYS A 3 20.66 35.43 14.42
CA LYS A 3 19.48 35.46 13.57
C LYS A 3 19.40 34.15 12.78
N LEU A 4 18.34 33.38 13.00
CA LEU A 4 18.03 32.17 12.23
C LEU A 4 17.71 32.60 10.79
N SER A 5 18.76 32.68 9.99
CA SER A 5 18.73 33.02 8.58
C SER A 5 17.92 31.96 7.84
N GLY A 6 16.90 32.38 7.09
CA GLY A 6 15.93 31.52 6.39
C GLY A 6 16.55 30.47 5.47
N ILE A 7 17.85 30.57 5.18
CA ILE A 7 18.66 29.58 4.46
C ILE A 7 18.65 28.21 5.16
N SER A 8 18.59 28.18 6.50
CA SER A 8 18.56 26.92 7.27
C SER A 8 17.26 26.13 7.04
N MET A 9 16.13 26.82 6.87
CA MET A 9 14.82 26.17 6.68
C MET A 9 14.69 25.50 5.30
N PHE A 10 15.30 26.08 4.26
CA PHE A 10 15.29 25.48 2.91
C PHE A 10 16.11 24.18 2.84
N LEU A 11 17.21 24.08 3.59
CA LEU A 11 18.02 22.85 3.61
C LEU A 11 17.27 21.69 4.29
N VAL A 12 16.53 21.94 5.37
CA VAL A 12 15.77 20.87 6.04
C VAL A 12 14.64 20.33 5.16
N VAL A 13 13.99 21.22 4.39
CA VAL A 13 12.96 20.82 3.41
C VAL A 13 13.57 20.05 2.22
N ALA A 14 14.75 20.44 1.74
CA ALA A 14 15.42 19.74 0.64
C ALA A 14 15.88 18.32 1.03
N ILE A 15 16.29 18.10 2.29
CA ILE A 15 16.71 16.77 2.78
C ILE A 15 15.50 15.83 2.96
N LEU A 16 14.29 16.36 3.17
CA LEU A 16 13.05 15.58 3.21
C LEU A 16 12.58 15.09 1.82
N MET A 17 13.20 15.57 0.74
CA MET A 17 12.89 15.18 -0.65
C MET A 17 13.70 13.96 -1.12
N VAL A 18 14.32 13.18 -0.22
CA VAL A 18 14.90 11.87 -0.59
C VAL A 18 13.75 10.85 -0.69
N LYS A 19 12.83 11.07 -1.62
CA LYS A 19 11.94 10.04 -2.14
C LYS A 19 12.62 9.47 -3.38
N VAL A 20 13.50 8.50 -3.17
CA VAL A 20 13.95 7.62 -4.25
C VAL A 20 12.81 6.66 -4.59
N HIS A 21 11.91 7.11 -5.47
CA HIS A 21 11.03 6.22 -6.23
C HIS A 21 11.41 6.37 -7.71
N VAL A 22 12.43 5.61 -8.12
CA VAL A 22 12.71 5.37 -9.53
C VAL A 22 11.72 4.32 -10.00
N GLY A 23 10.69 4.77 -10.70
CA GLY A 23 9.62 3.93 -11.24
C GLY A 23 8.39 4.80 -11.40
N THR A 24 7.78 4.79 -12.59
CA THR A 24 6.56 5.52 -12.95
C THR A 24 5.66 5.75 -11.73
N ALA A 25 5.51 7.01 -11.29
CA ALA A 25 4.83 7.33 -10.04
C ALA A 25 3.33 7.01 -10.10
N VAL A 26 2.99 5.73 -9.90
CA VAL A 26 1.69 5.33 -9.36
C VAL A 26 1.71 5.83 -7.93
N ASP A 27 0.80 6.73 -7.58
CA ASP A 27 0.64 7.17 -6.20
C ASP A 27 0.00 6.02 -5.42
N CYS A 28 0.85 5.20 -4.80
CA CYS A 28 0.45 4.07 -3.99
C CYS A 28 -0.24 4.56 -2.73
N ASP A 29 -1.54 4.31 -2.65
CA ASP A 29 -2.36 4.76 -1.53
C ASP A 29 -3.16 3.58 -0.97
N ILE A 30 -2.68 3.08 0.17
CA ILE A 30 -3.32 1.99 0.89
C ILE A 30 -4.76 2.33 1.31
N MET A 31 -5.11 3.61 1.42
CA MET A 31 -6.47 4.04 1.76
C MET A 31 -7.48 3.72 0.67
N LYS A 32 -7.05 3.54 -0.58
CA LYS A 32 -7.93 3.05 -1.66
C LYS A 32 -8.41 1.61 -1.41
N LEU A 33 -7.72 0.84 -0.55
CA LEU A 33 -8.13 -0.51 -0.17
C LEU A 33 -9.13 -0.53 1.00
N LEU A 34 -9.54 0.62 1.53
CA LEU A 34 -10.54 0.71 2.61
C LEU A 34 -11.85 -0.04 2.30
N PRO A 35 -12.37 -0.10 1.05
CA PRO A 35 -13.54 -0.90 0.72
C PRO A 35 -13.36 -2.42 0.97
N CYS A 36 -12.13 -2.91 1.07
CA CYS A 36 -11.84 -4.31 1.41
C CYS A 36 -11.88 -4.58 2.92
N TYR A 37 -11.82 -3.54 3.75
CA TYR A 37 -11.71 -3.67 5.21
C TYR A 37 -12.82 -4.52 5.85
N PRO A 38 -14.12 -4.43 5.46
CA PRO A 38 -15.16 -5.25 6.06
C PRO A 38 -14.88 -6.76 5.92
N PHE A 39 -14.46 -7.20 4.73
CA PHE A 39 -14.14 -8.60 4.43
C PHE A 39 -12.88 -9.10 5.14
N ILE A 40 -11.94 -8.20 5.39
CA ILE A 40 -10.71 -8.51 6.13
C ILE A 40 -11.02 -8.64 7.63
N LYS A 41 -11.82 -7.70 8.17
CA LYS A 41 -12.16 -7.60 9.59
C LYS A 41 -13.06 -8.74 10.06
N ASP A 42 -14.06 -9.10 9.26
CA ASP A 42 -15.03 -10.14 9.61
C ASP A 42 -14.88 -11.35 8.66
N PRO A 43 -14.20 -12.42 9.10
CA PRO A 43 -13.97 -13.60 8.27
C PRO A 43 -15.26 -14.38 7.96
N THR A 44 -16.35 -14.13 8.69
CA THR A 44 -17.65 -14.80 8.49
C THR A 44 -18.42 -14.24 7.29
N LEU A 45 -18.09 -13.03 6.84
CA LEU A 45 -18.70 -12.45 5.64
C LEU A 45 -18.35 -13.26 4.38
N PRO A 46 -19.24 -13.34 3.38
CA PRO A 46 -18.88 -13.83 2.05
C PRO A 46 -17.70 -13.04 1.47
N ALA A 47 -16.92 -13.66 0.57
CA ALA A 47 -15.87 -12.94 -0.13
C ALA A 47 -16.44 -11.78 -0.99
N PRO A 48 -15.67 -10.72 -1.27
CA PRO A 48 -16.12 -9.63 -2.13
C PRO A 48 -16.46 -10.14 -3.53
N SER A 49 -17.44 -9.51 -4.19
CA SER A 49 -17.73 -9.81 -5.58
C SER A 49 -16.58 -9.31 -6.48
N PRO A 50 -16.29 -9.97 -7.61
CA PRO A 50 -15.19 -9.57 -8.49
C PRO A 50 -15.30 -8.15 -9.05
N ASP A 51 -16.51 -7.60 -9.16
CA ASP A 51 -16.86 -6.27 -9.66
C ASP A 51 -17.02 -5.20 -8.55
N SER A 52 -16.87 -5.58 -7.28
CA SER A 52 -16.96 -4.65 -6.15
C SER A 52 -15.85 -3.59 -6.16
N ASP A 53 -16.10 -2.45 -5.50
CA ASP A 53 -15.10 -1.40 -5.30
C ASP A 53 -13.82 -1.92 -4.62
N CYS A 54 -13.95 -2.91 -3.73
CA CYS A 54 -12.79 -3.58 -3.14
C CYS A 54 -11.90 -4.19 -4.22
N CYS A 55 -12.46 -5.03 -5.09
CA CYS A 55 -11.66 -5.70 -6.12
C CYS A 55 -11.20 -4.75 -7.22
N ASN A 56 -11.99 -3.75 -7.58
CA ASN A 56 -11.59 -2.71 -8.53
C ASN A 56 -10.36 -1.95 -8.03
N ASN A 57 -10.39 -1.48 -6.78
CA ASN A 57 -9.28 -0.73 -6.21
C ASN A 57 -8.06 -1.61 -5.95
N LEU A 58 -8.26 -2.86 -5.50
CA LEU A 58 -7.15 -3.78 -5.29
C LEU A 58 -6.38 -4.08 -6.58
N ARG A 59 -7.07 -4.25 -7.71
CA ARG A 59 -6.43 -4.41 -9.02
C ARG A 59 -5.72 -3.14 -9.49
N MET A 60 -6.27 -1.96 -9.20
CA MET A 60 -5.61 -0.69 -9.52
C MET A 60 -4.31 -0.50 -8.73
N GLU A 61 -4.26 -0.99 -7.49
CA GLU A 61 -3.08 -0.93 -6.63
C GLU A 61 -2.13 -2.13 -6.82
N GLU A 62 -2.40 -3.04 -7.77
CA GLU A 62 -1.53 -4.20 -8.04
C GLU A 62 -0.05 -3.81 -8.26
N PRO A 63 0.29 -2.73 -9.00
CA PRO A 63 1.67 -2.26 -9.14
C PRO A 63 2.34 -1.86 -7.81
N CYS A 64 1.55 -1.52 -6.79
CA CYS A 64 1.99 -1.05 -5.48
C CYS A 64 2.09 -2.16 -4.43
N LEU A 65 1.56 -3.37 -4.70
CA LEU A 65 1.51 -4.44 -3.71
C LEU A 65 2.90 -4.89 -3.24
N CYS A 66 3.92 -4.81 -4.12
CA CYS A 66 5.29 -5.10 -3.73
C CYS A 66 5.83 -4.10 -2.70
N ASP A 67 5.51 -2.81 -2.84
CA ASP A 67 5.90 -1.79 -1.86
C ASP A 67 5.17 -2.00 -0.53
N PHE A 68 3.89 -2.39 -0.57
CA PHE A 68 3.15 -2.75 0.65
C PHE A 68 3.69 -4.02 1.32
N ALA A 69 4.12 -5.02 0.54
CA ALA A 69 4.70 -6.25 1.06
C ALA A 69 6.08 -6.02 1.70
N LYS A 70 6.91 -5.15 1.12
CA LYS A 70 8.21 -4.75 1.68
C LYS A 70 8.08 -3.83 2.89
N ASN A 71 6.95 -3.14 3.06
CA ASN A 71 6.74 -2.24 4.18
C ASN A 71 6.68 -3.04 5.50
N PRO A 72 7.52 -2.74 6.51
CA PRO A 72 7.59 -3.51 7.75
C PRO A 72 6.32 -3.42 8.61
N VAL A 73 5.50 -2.38 8.41
CA VAL A 73 4.21 -2.23 9.08
C VAL A 73 3.12 -3.00 8.34
N LEU A 74 3.05 -2.93 7.01
CA LEU A 74 1.96 -3.51 6.22
C LEU A 74 2.20 -4.98 5.83
N GLY A 75 3.43 -5.34 5.48
CA GLY A 75 3.81 -6.67 5.00
C GLY A 75 3.35 -7.82 5.89
N PRO A 76 3.48 -7.74 7.23
CA PRO A 76 2.96 -8.79 8.13
C PRO A 76 1.46 -9.06 7.97
N TYR A 77 0.65 -8.07 7.60
CA TYR A 77 -0.80 -8.22 7.43
C TYR A 77 -1.18 -8.97 6.16
N LEU A 78 -0.33 -8.99 5.13
CA LEU A 78 -0.60 -9.70 3.88
C LEU A 78 -0.68 -11.22 4.06
N ASN A 79 -0.11 -11.76 5.14
CA ASN A 79 -0.19 -13.18 5.48
C ASN A 79 -1.50 -13.60 6.15
N ASN A 80 -2.40 -12.66 6.45
CA ASN A 80 -3.69 -12.93 7.09
C ASN A 80 -4.61 -13.78 6.17
N PRO A 81 -5.25 -14.86 6.66
CA PRO A 81 -6.19 -15.67 5.88
C PRO A 81 -7.33 -14.87 5.22
N SER A 82 -7.86 -13.84 5.90
CA SER A 82 -8.91 -12.98 5.33
C SER A 82 -8.39 -12.12 4.19
N VAL A 83 -7.14 -11.67 4.25
CA VAL A 83 -6.48 -10.93 3.16
C VAL A 83 -6.27 -11.84 1.95
N LYS A 84 -5.80 -13.08 2.17
CA LYS A 84 -5.67 -14.10 1.12
C LYS A 84 -7.02 -14.38 0.44
N LYS A 85 -8.06 -14.60 1.23
CA LYS A 85 -9.43 -14.79 0.73
C LYS A 85 -9.91 -13.64 -0.17
N VAL A 86 -9.64 -12.40 0.23
CA VAL A 86 -9.99 -11.22 -0.59
C VAL A 86 -9.18 -11.18 -1.88
N ALA A 87 -7.87 -11.41 -1.80
CA ALA A 87 -6.98 -11.41 -2.95
C ALA A 87 -7.38 -12.48 -3.99
N ASP A 88 -7.68 -13.70 -3.53
CA ASP A 88 -8.15 -14.81 -4.35
C ASP A 88 -9.48 -14.46 -5.05
N ALA A 89 -10.44 -13.91 -4.31
CA ALA A 89 -11.74 -13.51 -4.86
C ALA A 89 -11.63 -12.39 -5.91
N CYS A 90 -10.66 -11.48 -5.74
CA CYS A 90 -10.39 -10.40 -6.67
C CYS A 90 -9.45 -10.78 -7.82
N SER A 91 -8.93 -12.03 -7.82
CA SER A 91 -7.93 -12.53 -8.78
C SER A 91 -6.62 -11.73 -8.78
N VAL A 92 -6.16 -11.35 -7.59
CA VAL A 92 -4.91 -10.60 -7.38
C VAL A 92 -3.94 -11.45 -6.59
N ALA A 93 -2.70 -11.58 -7.06
CA ALA A 93 -1.68 -12.35 -6.35
C ALA A 93 -1.07 -11.52 -5.22
N ILE A 94 -0.96 -12.11 -4.02
CA ILE A 94 -0.19 -11.50 -2.93
C ILE A 94 1.30 -11.72 -3.22
N PRO A 95 2.11 -10.66 -3.35
CA PRO A 95 3.53 -10.81 -3.68
C PRO A 95 4.36 -11.30 -2.48
N ASP A 96 5.37 -12.12 -2.75
CA ASP A 96 6.42 -12.40 -1.77
C ASP A 96 7.39 -11.20 -1.73
N PRO A 97 7.58 -10.54 -0.57
CA PRO A 97 8.49 -9.41 -0.46
C PRO A 97 9.94 -9.74 -0.88
N LYS A 98 10.35 -11.02 -0.84
CA LYS A 98 11.68 -11.47 -1.28
C LYS A 98 11.82 -11.53 -2.81
N THR A 99 10.71 -11.69 -3.53
CA THR A 99 10.71 -11.77 -5.01
C THR A 99 10.40 -10.43 -5.66
N CYS A 100 9.97 -9.44 -4.88
CA CYS A 100 9.78 -8.08 -5.36
C CYS A 100 11.15 -7.41 -5.60
N HIS A 101 11.44 -7.04 -6.84
CA HIS A 101 12.67 -6.35 -7.24
C HIS A 101 12.63 -4.85 -6.93
#